data_AF-U4U0C0-F1
#
_entry.id   AF-U4U0C0-F1
#
_cell.length_a   1.000
_cell.length_b   1.000
_cell.length_c   1.000
_cell.angle_alpha   90.00
_cell.angle_beta   90.00
_cell.angle_gamma   90.00
#
_symmetry.space_group_name_H-M   'P 1'
#
loop_
_entity.id
_entity.type
_entity.pdbx_description
1 polymer ?
#
loop_
_entity_poly.entity_id
_entity_poly.type
_entity_poly.pdbx_seq_one_letter_code
_entity_poly.pdbx_strand_id
1 'polypeptide(L)'
;MVDENEYLAFGISGSKEQSQMIGADVAVAYINGYQGFVTDYNIIALTPCVKVLGQYKGVCKDSVLGGQENNQLNTAVRENGINIITYRRSLISCHTSTALAWYINGLLAPEIWLRRGLTYVFKVNGGNDPHSPEYYHPLIITDDPHGGYDRLTDVAQSKVRVLAGVEYSRRGRPRPTA
;
A
#
# COMPACT_ATOMS: atom_id res chain seq x y z
N MET A 1 -14.66 14.17 9.64
CA MET A 1 -15.93 13.45 9.49
C MET A 1 -15.97 13.01 8.04
N VAL A 2 -16.26 11.75 7.76
CA VAL A 2 -16.18 11.22 6.38
C VAL A 2 -17.51 11.48 5.70
N ASP A 3 -17.55 12.29 4.65
CA ASP A 3 -18.80 12.60 3.94
C ASP A 3 -19.32 11.39 3.14
N GLU A 4 -20.60 11.44 2.73
CA GLU A 4 -21.28 10.31 2.08
C GLU A 4 -20.62 9.88 0.76
N ASN A 5 -19.95 10.81 0.08
CA ASN A 5 -19.25 10.57 -1.19
C ASN A 5 -17.74 10.33 -1.04
N GLU A 6 -17.25 10.22 0.20
CA GLU A 6 -15.84 9.89 0.43
C GLU A 6 -15.59 8.40 0.21
N TYR A 7 -14.41 8.11 -0.33
CA TYR A 7 -13.99 6.77 -0.70
C TYR A 7 -12.66 6.44 -0.02
N LEU A 8 -12.37 5.14 0.02
CA LEU A 8 -11.09 4.60 0.45
C LEU A 8 -10.57 3.67 -0.64
N ALA A 9 -9.27 3.66 -0.89
CA ALA A 9 -8.67 2.82 -1.91
C ALA A 9 -7.45 2.08 -1.34
N PHE A 10 -7.35 0.78 -1.62
CA PHE A 10 -6.21 -0.05 -1.24
C PHE A 10 -5.88 -1.03 -2.35
N GLY A 11 -4.59 -1.32 -2.53
CA GLY A 11 -4.18 -2.17 -3.64
C GLY A 11 -2.74 -2.63 -3.60
N ILE A 12 -2.43 -3.48 -4.58
CA ILE A 12 -1.07 -3.92 -4.84
C ILE A 12 -0.37 -2.78 -5.59
N SER A 13 0.81 -2.39 -5.09
CA SER A 13 1.66 -1.40 -5.75
C SER A 13 2.03 -1.85 -7.18
N GLY A 14 2.18 -0.89 -8.09
CA GLY A 14 2.67 -1.16 -9.44
C GLY A 14 4.17 -1.48 -9.53
N SER A 15 4.87 -1.45 -8.40
CA SER A 15 6.28 -1.88 -8.27
C SER A 15 6.41 -2.86 -7.11
N LYS A 16 7.34 -3.82 -7.25
CA LYS A 16 7.69 -4.77 -6.18
C LYS A 16 8.68 -4.18 -5.18
N GLU A 17 9.31 -3.07 -5.56
CA GLU A 17 10.43 -2.47 -4.87
C GLU A 17 10.00 -1.26 -4.04
N GLN A 18 8.97 -0.54 -4.48
CA GLN A 18 8.52 0.72 -3.89
C GLN A 18 7.01 0.94 -4.02
N SER A 19 6.47 1.89 -3.24
CA SER A 19 5.10 2.36 -3.40
C SER A 19 4.95 3.13 -4.71
N GLN A 20 4.16 2.63 -5.64
CA GLN A 20 3.96 3.23 -6.96
C GLN A 20 2.51 3.09 -7.41
N MET A 21 1.89 4.22 -7.76
CA MET A 21 0.51 4.24 -8.29
C MET A 21 0.43 3.69 -9.71
N ILE A 22 1.35 4.06 -10.61
CA ILE A 22 1.34 3.55 -11.98
C ILE A 22 1.68 2.05 -11.97
N GLY A 23 0.84 1.24 -12.62
CA GLY A 23 0.86 -0.22 -12.60
C GLY A 23 0.13 -0.84 -11.41
N ALA A 24 -0.41 -0.04 -10.50
CA ALA A 24 -1.08 -0.55 -9.31
C ALA A 24 -2.46 -1.14 -9.63
N ASP A 25 -2.84 -2.12 -8.83
CA ASP A 25 -4.13 -2.79 -8.87
C ASP A 25 -4.89 -2.51 -7.56
N VAL A 26 -5.85 -1.60 -7.61
CA VAL A 26 -6.50 -0.99 -6.44
C VAL A 26 -7.99 -1.31 -6.39
N ALA A 27 -8.46 -1.72 -5.22
CA ALA A 27 -9.87 -1.78 -4.89
C ALA A 27 -10.29 -0.46 -4.25
N VAL A 28 -11.29 0.20 -4.83
CA VAL A 28 -11.88 1.44 -4.32
C VAL A 28 -13.21 1.12 -3.67
N ALA A 29 -13.28 1.29 -2.35
CA ALA A 29 -14.45 1.06 -1.53
C ALA A 29 -15.14 2.39 -1.17
N TYR A 30 -16.45 2.46 -1.36
CA TYR A 30 -17.26 3.64 -1.04
C TYR A 30 -18.71 3.26 -0.77
N ILE A 31 -19.44 4.17 -0.13
CA ILE A 31 -20.90 4.08 0.03
C ILE A 31 -21.52 5.12 -0.89
N ASN A 32 -22.63 4.78 -1.54
CA ASN A 32 -23.48 5.74 -2.25
C ASN A 32 -24.93 5.48 -1.81
N GLY A 33 -25.49 6.43 -1.06
CA GLY A 33 -26.73 6.24 -0.33
C GLY A 33 -26.61 5.10 0.68
N TYR A 34 -27.41 4.04 0.51
CA TYR A 34 -27.37 2.84 1.36
C TYR A 34 -26.55 1.68 0.79
N GLN A 35 -26.02 1.84 -0.42
CA GLN A 35 -25.32 0.78 -1.12
C GLN A 35 -23.81 0.94 -0.95
N GLY A 36 -23.15 -0.15 -0.55
CA GLY A 36 -21.69 -0.24 -0.58
C GLY A 36 -21.20 -0.76 -1.92
N PHE A 37 -20.05 -0.25 -2.32
CA PHE A 37 -19.36 -0.66 -3.53
C PHE A 37 -17.90 -0.92 -3.21
N VAL A 38 -17.33 -1.91 -3.88
CA VAL A 38 -15.88 -2.13 -3.93
C VAL A 38 -15.53 -2.47 -5.36
N THR A 39 -14.84 -1.56 -6.04
CA THR A 39 -14.55 -1.66 -7.46
C THR A 39 -13.05 -1.78 -7.70
N ASP A 40 -12.63 -2.77 -8.47
CA ASP A 40 -11.24 -2.95 -8.89
C ASP A 40 -10.89 -2.00 -10.04
N TYR A 41 -9.73 -1.34 -9.91
CA TYR A 41 -9.13 -0.49 -10.91
C TYR A 41 -7.66 -0.83 -11.10
N ASN A 42 -7.26 -0.89 -12.37
CA ASN A 42 -5.86 -0.83 -12.77
C ASN A 42 -5.47 0.62 -13.10
N ILE A 43 -4.38 1.09 -12.51
CA ILE A 43 -3.84 2.43 -12.75
C ILE A 43 -2.74 2.33 -13.82
N ILE A 44 -3.11 2.44 -15.09
CA ILE A 44 -2.14 2.38 -16.21
C ILE A 44 -1.45 3.73 -16.40
N ALA A 45 -2.17 4.83 -16.15
CA ALA A 45 -1.66 6.19 -16.20
C ALA A 45 -2.44 7.10 -15.23
N LEU A 46 -1.85 8.24 -14.86
CA LEU A 46 -2.45 9.22 -13.93
C LEU A 46 -3.46 10.14 -14.65
N THR A 47 -4.40 9.53 -15.38
CA THR A 47 -5.46 10.20 -16.13
C THR A 47 -6.77 9.40 -16.00
N PRO A 48 -7.94 10.02 -16.22
CA PRO A 48 -9.20 9.26 -16.30
C PRO A 48 -9.13 8.15 -17.35
N CYS A 49 -9.89 7.08 -17.15
CA CYS A 49 -9.97 6.00 -18.15
C CYS A 49 -10.49 6.53 -19.48
N VAL A 50 -9.70 6.42 -20.54
CA VAL A 50 -10.07 6.79 -21.90
C VAL A 50 -9.71 5.68 -22.87
N LYS A 51 -10.52 5.52 -23.92
CA LYS A 51 -10.25 4.57 -25.00
C LYS A 51 -9.61 5.30 -26.18
N VAL A 52 -8.37 4.96 -26.50
CA VAL A 52 -7.61 5.54 -27.61
C VAL A 52 -7.13 4.40 -28.51
N LEU A 53 -7.49 4.46 -29.80
CA LEU A 53 -7.15 3.43 -30.80
C LEU A 53 -7.48 2.00 -30.36
N GLY A 54 -8.63 1.82 -29.71
CA GLY A 54 -9.10 0.51 -29.25
C GLY A 54 -8.54 0.06 -27.89
N GLN A 55 -7.55 0.77 -27.33
CA GLN A 55 -6.93 0.44 -26.05
C GLN A 55 -7.38 1.39 -24.95
N TYR A 56 -7.65 0.87 -23.76
CA TYR A 56 -7.94 1.67 -22.58
C TYR A 56 -6.63 2.11 -21.91
N LYS A 57 -6.57 3.39 -21.52
CA LYS A 57 -5.47 4.00 -20.77
C LYS A 57 -6.01 4.85 -19.63
N GLY A 58 -5.22 5.08 -18.59
CA GLY A 58 -5.63 5.82 -17.39
C GLY A 58 -5.96 4.90 -16.21
N VAL A 59 -6.81 5.37 -15.31
CA VAL A 59 -7.33 4.61 -14.16
C VAL A 59 -8.62 3.90 -14.59
N CYS A 60 -8.50 2.63 -14.97
CA CYS A 60 -9.58 1.89 -15.61
C CYS A 60 -10.09 0.76 -14.73
N LYS A 61 -11.42 0.58 -14.69
CA LYS A 61 -12.03 -0.59 -14.04
C LYS A 61 -11.53 -1.87 -14.68
N ASP A 62 -11.29 -2.90 -13.88
CA ASP A 62 -10.81 -4.19 -14.36
C ASP A 62 -11.74 -4.82 -15.40
N SER A 63 -13.05 -4.72 -15.17
CA SER A 63 -14.08 -5.22 -16.09
C SER A 63 -14.00 -4.61 -17.50
N VAL A 64 -13.45 -3.40 -17.63
CA VAL A 64 -13.24 -2.72 -18.91
C VAL A 64 -11.96 -3.18 -19.61
N LEU A 65 -11.02 -3.74 -18.86
CA LEU A 65 -9.77 -4.34 -19.34
C LEU A 65 -9.87 -5.85 -19.58
N GLY A 66 -11.05 -6.45 -19.34
CA GLY A 66 -11.26 -7.90 -19.44
C GLY A 66 -10.78 -8.68 -18.22
N GLY A 67 -10.48 -7.99 -17.11
CA GLY A 67 -10.21 -8.61 -15.81
C GLY A 67 -11.47 -9.14 -15.13
N GLN A 68 -11.30 -10.07 -14.19
CA GLN A 68 -12.38 -10.52 -13.32
C GLN A 68 -12.49 -9.60 -12.11
N GLU A 69 -13.72 -9.28 -11.71
CA GLU A 69 -13.97 -8.53 -10.48
C GLU A 69 -13.77 -9.47 -9.29
N ASN A 70 -12.68 -9.26 -8.55
CA ASN A 70 -12.22 -10.20 -7.52
C ASN A 70 -12.62 -9.74 -6.11
N ASN A 71 -13.37 -8.64 -6.01
CA ASN A 71 -13.97 -8.15 -4.78
C ASN A 71 -15.35 -8.77 -4.54
N GLN A 72 -15.53 -9.33 -3.36
CA GLN A 72 -16.80 -9.83 -2.84
C GLN A 72 -17.19 -8.98 -1.65
N LEU A 73 -18.16 -8.09 -1.83
CA LEU A 73 -18.68 -7.28 -0.73
C LEU A 73 -19.39 -8.18 0.30
N ASN A 74 -18.99 -8.09 1.56
CA ASN A 74 -19.63 -8.78 2.67
C ASN A 74 -20.67 -7.90 3.36
N THR A 75 -20.29 -6.70 3.77
CA THR A 75 -21.17 -5.74 4.45
C THR A 75 -20.79 -4.32 4.09
N ALA A 76 -21.77 -3.42 4.02
CA ALA A 76 -21.53 -1.98 3.99
C ALA A 76 -22.56 -1.29 4.86
N VAL A 77 -22.11 -0.62 5.90
CA VAL A 77 -22.97 0.07 6.86
C VAL A 77 -22.37 1.44 7.14
N ARG A 78 -23.23 2.46 7.23
CA ARG A 78 -22.84 3.77 7.73
C ARG A 78 -23.40 3.97 9.14
N GLU A 79 -22.54 4.03 10.14
CA GLU A 79 -22.93 4.24 11.54
C GLU A 79 -22.23 5.47 12.10
N ASN A 80 -23.01 6.38 12.70
CA ASN A 80 -22.48 7.59 13.35
C ASN A 80 -21.54 8.43 12.45
N GLY A 81 -21.82 8.47 11.13
CA GLY A 81 -21.01 9.20 10.16
C GLY A 81 -19.71 8.49 9.73
N ILE A 82 -19.59 7.19 10.01
CA ILE A 82 -18.45 6.35 9.61
C ILE A 82 -18.94 5.32 8.59
N ASN A 83 -18.26 5.25 7.43
CA ASN A 83 -18.47 4.19 6.45
C ASN A 83 -17.70 2.93 6.89
N ILE A 84 -18.39 1.82 7.06
CA ILE A 84 -17.83 0.52 7.43
C ILE A 84 -18.12 -0.44 6.29
N ILE A 85 -17.11 -0.75 5.48
CA ILE A 85 -17.22 -1.63 4.32
C ILE A 85 -16.31 -2.82 4.53
N THR A 86 -16.90 -4.01 4.62
CA THR A 86 -16.19 -5.29 4.73
C THR A 86 -16.31 -5.99 3.39
N TYR A 87 -15.19 -6.41 2.82
CA TYR A 87 -15.17 -7.19 1.59
C TYR A 87 -14.02 -8.18 1.61
N ARG A 88 -14.12 -9.22 0.78
CA ARG A 88 -13.04 -10.16 0.50
C ARG A 88 -12.49 -9.88 -0.88
N ARG A 89 -11.16 -9.88 -1.01
CA ARG A 89 -10.47 -9.74 -2.29
C ARG A 89 -9.49 -10.88 -2.48
N SER A 90 -9.63 -11.61 -3.58
CA SER A 90 -8.63 -12.60 -3.99
C SER A 90 -7.46 -11.88 -4.66
N LEU A 91 -6.32 -11.79 -3.98
CA LEU A 91 -5.10 -11.20 -4.53
C LEU A 91 -4.40 -12.23 -5.43
N ILE A 92 -4.90 -12.39 -6.65
CA ILE A 92 -4.25 -13.21 -7.67
C ILE A 92 -3.14 -12.36 -8.30
N SER A 93 -1.96 -12.37 -7.68
CA SER A 93 -0.78 -11.75 -8.27
C SER A 93 -0.37 -12.53 -9.53
N CYS A 94 -0.46 -11.92 -10.71
CA CYS A 94 0.04 -12.49 -11.96
C CYS A 94 1.58 -12.66 -11.95
N HIS A 95 2.27 -12.11 -10.95
CA HIS A 95 3.68 -12.37 -10.71
C HIS A 95 3.91 -13.02 -9.34
N THR A 96 4.64 -14.14 -9.33
CA THR A 96 5.20 -14.71 -8.10
C THR A 96 5.98 -13.61 -7.35
N SER A 97 5.55 -13.33 -6.11
CA SER A 97 6.16 -12.38 -5.21
C SER A 97 6.58 -13.12 -3.95
N THR A 98 7.88 -13.39 -3.81
CA THR A 98 8.49 -13.76 -2.53
C THR A 98 8.70 -12.49 -1.71
N ALA A 99 7.66 -12.18 -0.93
CA ALA A 99 7.64 -11.52 0.38
C ALA A 99 8.70 -10.44 0.72
N LEU A 100 8.28 -9.18 0.69
CA LEU A 100 8.90 -8.08 1.45
C LEU A 100 7.79 -7.17 2.01
N ALA A 101 7.20 -7.54 3.13
CA ALA A 101 6.27 -6.67 3.85
C ALA A 101 6.51 -6.77 5.36
N TRP A 102 6.18 -5.70 6.08
CA TRP A 102 6.19 -5.69 7.54
C TRP A 102 4.95 -6.40 8.08
N TYR A 103 5.14 -7.18 9.15
CA TYR A 103 4.08 -7.96 9.78
C TYR A 103 3.72 -7.40 11.14
N ILE A 104 2.44 -7.48 11.51
CA ILE A 104 1.99 -7.20 12.87
C ILE A 104 1.25 -8.43 13.37
N ASN A 105 1.71 -8.98 14.50
CA ASN A 105 1.20 -10.24 15.07
C ASN A 105 1.24 -11.44 14.09
N GLY A 106 2.23 -11.50 13.20
CA GLY A 106 2.40 -12.62 12.24
C GLY A 106 1.50 -12.56 11.01
N LEU A 107 0.71 -11.50 10.83
CA LEU A 107 -0.12 -11.26 9.65
C LEU A 107 0.54 -10.21 8.75
N LEU A 108 0.57 -10.48 7.45
CA LEU A 108 1.02 -9.55 6.40
C LEU A 108 0.03 -8.39 6.38
N ALA A 109 0.39 -7.26 6.98
CA ALA A 109 -0.60 -6.24 7.28
C ALA A 109 -0.61 -5.14 6.21
N PRO A 110 -1.76 -4.85 5.61
CA PRO A 110 -2.05 -3.48 5.19
C PRO A 110 -2.96 -2.74 6.18
N GLU A 111 -3.69 -3.41 7.10
CA GLU A 111 -4.68 -2.71 7.95
C GLU A 111 -4.81 -3.26 9.39
N ILE A 112 -4.91 -2.34 10.36
CA ILE A 112 -5.21 -2.61 11.78
C ILE A 112 -6.22 -1.59 12.28
N TRP A 113 -7.30 -2.09 12.90
CA TRP A 113 -8.35 -1.26 13.48
C TRP A 113 -8.14 -1.09 15.00
N LEU A 114 -7.97 0.15 15.46
CA LEU A 114 -7.76 0.48 16.87
C LEU A 114 -8.91 1.33 17.41
N ARG A 115 -9.30 1.09 18.67
CA ARG A 115 -10.33 1.86 19.35
C ARG A 115 -9.71 2.92 20.26
N ARG A 116 -10.16 4.16 20.10
CA ARG A 116 -9.76 5.27 21.00
C ARG A 116 -10.11 4.94 22.46
N GLY A 117 -9.20 5.22 23.37
CA GLY A 117 -9.36 5.00 24.82
C GLY A 117 -8.91 3.63 25.33
N LEU A 118 -8.34 2.76 24.48
CA LEU A 118 -7.75 1.48 24.87
C LEU A 118 -6.23 1.46 24.66
N THR A 119 -5.52 0.74 25.53
CA THR A 119 -4.07 0.51 25.42
C THR A 119 -3.81 -0.79 24.67
N TYR A 120 -2.98 -0.74 23.63
CA TYR A 120 -2.59 -1.90 22.83
C TYR A 120 -1.09 -2.16 22.95
N VAL A 121 -0.68 -3.42 22.88
CA VAL A 121 0.72 -3.83 22.78
C VAL A 121 0.98 -4.30 21.35
N PHE A 122 1.89 -3.63 20.64
CA PHE A 122 2.32 -4.02 19.30
C PHE A 122 3.66 -4.73 19.40
N LYS A 123 3.71 -5.98 18.92
CA LYS A 123 4.97 -6.68 18.73
C LYS A 123 5.42 -6.50 17.27
N VAL A 124 6.44 -5.68 17.09
CA VAL A 124 7.06 -5.41 15.79
C VAL A 124 8.33 -6.25 15.70
N ASN A 125 8.52 -6.97 14.59
CA ASN A 125 9.75 -7.73 14.32
C ASN A 125 10.42 -7.08 13.10
N GLY A 126 11.65 -6.59 13.27
CA GLY A 126 12.52 -6.08 12.21
C GLY A 126 13.86 -6.84 12.22
N GLY A 127 14.86 -6.33 11.50
CA GLY A 127 16.22 -6.88 11.56
C GLY A 127 17.21 -6.09 10.73
N ASN A 128 18.48 -6.10 11.10
CA ASN A 128 19.51 -5.32 10.43
C ASN A 128 20.75 -6.16 10.10
N ASP A 129 20.61 -7.48 9.93
CA ASP A 129 21.70 -8.37 9.53
C ASP A 129 21.98 -8.26 8.02
N PRO A 130 23.03 -7.54 7.58
CA PRO A 130 23.29 -7.30 6.15
C PRO A 130 23.74 -8.56 5.40
N HIS A 131 23.96 -9.67 6.11
CA HIS A 131 24.39 -10.94 5.54
C HIS A 131 23.24 -11.92 5.31
N SER A 132 22.03 -11.61 5.78
CA SER A 132 20.85 -12.43 5.59
C SER A 132 19.70 -11.64 4.97
N PRO A 133 19.29 -11.92 3.72
CA PRO A 133 18.11 -11.32 3.13
C PRO A 133 16.83 -11.56 3.93
N GLU A 134 16.78 -12.66 4.69
CA GLU A 134 15.66 -13.04 5.56
C GLU A 134 15.65 -12.28 6.89
N TYR A 135 16.77 -11.67 7.31
CA TYR A 135 16.86 -10.92 8.57
C TYR A 135 17.28 -9.46 8.35
N TYR A 136 17.24 -8.97 7.11
CA TYR A 136 17.57 -7.61 6.74
C TYR A 136 16.31 -6.79 6.40
N HIS A 137 15.69 -6.27 7.44
CA HIS A 137 14.49 -5.42 7.43
C HIS A 137 14.70 -4.16 8.29
N PRO A 138 15.62 -3.26 7.87
CA PRO A 138 15.97 -2.10 8.68
C PRO A 138 14.84 -1.09 8.75
N LEU A 139 14.70 -0.42 9.91
CA LEU A 139 13.75 0.69 10.06
C LEU A 139 14.43 2.02 9.75
N ILE A 140 14.08 2.63 8.62
CA ILE A 140 14.55 3.96 8.20
C ILE A 140 13.34 4.83 7.91
N ILE A 141 13.26 5.99 8.57
CA ILE A 141 12.21 6.98 8.31
C ILE A 141 12.80 8.08 7.44
N THR A 142 12.18 8.34 6.29
CA THR A 142 12.64 9.36 5.34
C THR A 142 11.47 10.23 4.88
N ASP A 143 11.77 11.32 4.20
CA ASP A 143 10.75 12.11 3.48
C ASP A 143 10.50 11.64 2.04
N ASP A 144 11.12 10.53 1.62
CA ASP A 144 10.84 9.91 0.34
C ASP A 144 9.44 9.24 0.37
N PRO A 145 8.54 9.59 -0.56
CA PRO A 145 7.17 9.06 -0.58
C PRO A 145 7.09 7.61 -1.07
N HIS A 146 8.15 7.08 -1.67
CA HIS A 146 8.26 5.73 -2.21
C HIS A 146 8.90 4.74 -1.23
N GLY A 147 9.73 5.22 -0.31
CA GLY A 147 10.41 4.42 0.71
C GLY A 147 11.55 3.57 0.15
N GLY A 148 11.92 2.50 0.86
CA GLY A 148 12.95 1.57 0.37
C GLY A 148 14.35 2.18 0.25
N TYR A 149 14.70 3.11 1.15
CA TYR A 149 15.94 3.89 1.14
C TYR A 149 17.21 3.07 0.83
N ASP A 150 17.37 1.90 1.44
CA ASP A 150 18.56 1.05 1.26
C ASP A 150 18.67 0.40 -0.12
N ARG A 151 17.61 0.43 -0.93
CA ARG A 151 17.60 -0.07 -2.32
C ARG A 151 17.88 1.02 -3.35
N LEU A 152 17.90 2.28 -2.92
CA LEU A 152 18.19 3.40 -3.79
C LEU A 152 19.68 3.45 -4.14
N THR A 153 19.99 3.96 -5.33
CA THR A 153 21.38 4.27 -5.70
C THR A 153 21.94 5.39 -4.81
N ASP A 154 23.27 5.46 -4.64
CA ASP A 154 23.92 6.54 -3.87
C ASP A 154 23.46 7.94 -4.29
N VAL A 155 23.24 8.15 -5.59
CA VAL A 155 22.74 9.43 -6.14
C VAL A 155 21.29 9.69 -5.71
N ALA A 156 20.43 8.67 -5.72
CA ALA A 156 19.05 8.82 -5.28
C ALA A 156 18.98 9.01 -3.76
N GLN A 157 19.75 8.25 -2.98
CA GLN A 157 19.86 8.43 -1.52
C GLN A 157 20.33 9.84 -1.14
N SER A 158 21.22 10.45 -1.92
CA SER A 158 21.70 11.82 -1.65
C SER A 158 20.61 12.90 -1.77
N LYS A 159 19.48 12.58 -2.42
CA LYS A 159 18.32 13.47 -2.59
C LYS A 159 17.23 13.24 -1.55
N VAL A 160 17.33 12.16 -0.76
CA VAL A 160 16.35 11.78 0.25
C VAL A 160 16.84 12.23 1.61
N ARG A 161 15.98 12.92 2.37
CA ARG A 161 16.31 13.31 3.75
C ARG A 161 15.89 12.20 4.69
N VAL A 162 16.86 11.65 5.40
CA VAL A 162 16.59 10.71 6.49
C VAL A 162 16.18 11.49 7.73
N LEU A 163 15.06 11.07 8.33
CA LEU A 163 14.41 11.72 9.46
C LEU A 163 14.69 10.96 10.77
N ALA A 164 14.78 9.63 10.73
CA ALA A 164 15.10 8.78 11.88
C ALA A 164 15.53 7.36 11.47
N GLY A 165 15.97 6.56 12.44
CA GLY A 165 16.26 5.13 12.26
C GLY A 165 17.67 4.82 11.76
N VAL A 166 18.55 5.83 11.67
CA VAL A 166 19.93 5.67 11.26
C VAL A 166 20.91 6.44 12.15
N GLU A 167 22.12 5.92 12.23
CA GLU A 167 23.31 6.63 12.71
C GLU A 167 24.20 6.99 11.52
N TYR A 168 24.86 8.15 11.60
CA TYR A 168 25.80 8.57 10.57
C TYR A 168 27.22 8.17 10.95
N SER A 169 27.87 7.42 10.06
CA SER A 169 29.30 7.16 10.17
C SER A 169 30.10 8.48 10.07
N ARG A 170 31.38 8.45 10.47
CA ARG A 170 32.30 9.59 10.29
C ARG A 170 32.43 10.07 8.84
N ARG A 171 32.06 9.25 7.87
CA ARG A 171 32.05 9.58 6.42
C ARG A 171 30.68 10.08 5.94
N GLY A 172 29.75 10.36 6.86
CA GLY A 172 28.41 10.84 6.53
C GLY A 172 27.48 9.77 5.93
N ARG A 173 27.89 8.49 5.91
CA ARG A 173 26.99 7.42 5.46
C ARG A 173 26.00 7.03 6.55
N PRO A 174 24.69 7.02 6.26
CA PRO A 174 23.67 6.53 7.18
C PRO A 174 23.79 5.01 7.33
N ARG A 175 23.54 4.54 8.55
CA ARG A 175 23.53 3.13 8.92
C ARG A 175 22.30 2.85 9.78
N PRO A 176 21.44 1.89 9.40
CA PRO A 176 20.28 1.55 10.20
C PRO A 176 20.66 1.14 11.62
N THR A 177 19.92 1.64 12.60
CA THR A 177 20.15 1.33 14.02
C THR A 177 19.32 0.14 14.51
N ALA A 178 18.31 -0.27 13.75
CA ALA A 178 17.37 -1.34 14.07
C ALA A 178 16.96 -2.08 12.80
#